data_AF-A0A2V9UBQ3-F1
#
_entry.id   AF-A0A2V9UBQ3-F1
#
_cell.length_a   1.000
_cell.length_b   1.000
_cell.length_c   1.000
_cell.angle_alpha   90.00
_cell.angle_beta   90.00
_cell.angle_gamma   90.00
#
_symmetry.space_group_name_H-M   'P 1'
#
loop_
_entity.id
_entity.type
_entity.pdbx_description
1 polymer ?
#
loop_
_entity_poly.entity_id
_entity_poly.type
_entity_poly.pdbx_seq_one_letter_code
_entity_poly.pdbx_strand_id
1 'polypeptide(L)' 'MIASYGKMSEMPKRKKKRFSAVQTVKAMARERIGAPPGSRVVPDRKKEKSEKHKTTLGRLLQEE' A
#
# COMPACT_ATOMS: atom_id res chain seq x y z
N MET A 1 35.73 -5.73 -17.57
CA MET A 1 34.67 -5.38 -16.60
C MET A 1 34.19 -6.67 -15.93
N ILE A 2 34.59 -6.93 -14.68
CA ILE A 2 34.13 -8.10 -13.91
C ILE A 2 32.99 -7.60 -13.04
N ALA A 3 31.75 -7.96 -13.38
CA ALA A 3 30.61 -7.71 -12.51
C ALA A 3 30.76 -8.62 -11.27
N SER A 4 31.12 -8.02 -10.13
CA SER A 4 31.08 -8.69 -8.84
C SER A 4 29.62 -8.84 -8.41
N TYR A 5 29.00 -9.94 -8.83
CA TYR A 5 27.75 -10.39 -8.21
C TYR A 5 28.08 -10.76 -6.77
N GLY A 6 27.85 -9.81 -5.85
CA GLY A 6 27.96 -10.03 -4.42
C GLY A 6 27.21 -11.30 -4.05
N LYS A 7 27.83 -12.13 -3.20
CA LYS A 7 27.24 -13.32 -2.56
C LYS A 7 25.75 -13.08 -2.36
N MET A 8 24.92 -13.74 -3.16
CA MET A 8 23.49 -13.87 -2.89
C MET A 8 23.39 -14.70 -1.61
N SER A 9 23.60 -14.04 -0.48
CA SER A 9 23.47 -14.66 0.82
C SER A 9 22.08 -15.24 0.90
N GLU A 10 22.04 -16.53 1.16
CA GLU A 10 20.83 -17.34 1.29
C GLU A 10 19.75 -16.56 2.04
N MET A 11 18.60 -16.34 1.41
CA MET A 11 17.46 -15.77 2.12
C MET A 11 17.17 -16.67 3.33
N PRO A 12 17.08 -16.13 4.54
CA PRO A 12 16.83 -16.96 5.72
C PRO A 12 15.50 -17.69 5.56
N LYS A 13 15.53 -19.02 5.75
CA LYS A 13 14.33 -19.86 5.65
C LYS A 13 13.25 -19.29 6.56
N ARG A 14 12.07 -19.06 6.00
CA ARG A 14 10.91 -18.55 6.75
C ARG A 14 10.58 -19.51 7.88
N LYS A 15 10.50 -18.98 9.10
CA LYS A 15 10.09 -19.76 10.28
C LYS A 15 8.69 -20.34 10.07
N LYS A 16 8.49 -21.59 10.49
CA LYS A 16 7.16 -22.22 10.48
C LYS A 16 6.21 -21.39 11.34
N LYS A 17 5.06 -21.01 10.78
CA LYS A 17 4.03 -20.30 11.55
C LYS A 17 3.45 -21.26 12.57
N ARG A 18 3.24 -20.78 13.81
CA ARG A 18 2.54 -21.54 14.84
C ARG A 18 1.08 -21.69 14.43
N PHE A 19 0.46 -22.80 14.82
CA PHE A 19 -0.97 -22.97 14.65
C PHE A 19 -1.72 -21.89 15.44
N SER A 20 -2.72 -21.29 14.81
CA SER A 20 -3.63 -20.34 15.42
C SER A 20 -5.05 -20.68 15.00
N ALA A 21 -5.89 -21.06 15.97
CA ALA A 21 -7.29 -21.42 15.72
C ALA A 21 -8.06 -20.28 15.02
N VAL A 22 -7.73 -19.03 15.35
CA VAL A 22 -8.35 -17.86 14.70
C VAL A 22 -7.99 -17.79 13.22
N GLN A 23 -6.76 -18.13 12.85
CA GLN A 23 -6.34 -18.12 11.45
C GLN A 23 -7.01 -19.23 10.65
N THR A 24 -7.15 -20.43 11.21
CA THR A 24 -7.82 -21.54 10.52
C THR A 24 -9.30 -21.28 10.31
N VAL A 25 -10.01 -20.76 11.32
CA VAL A 25 -11.41 -20.35 11.18
C VAL A 25 -11.57 -19.28 10.09
N LYS A 26 -10.72 -18.25 10.10
CA LYS A 26 -10.74 -17.20 9.07
C LYS A 26 -10.40 -17.72 7.67
N ALA A 27 -9.54 -18.73 7.55
CA ALA A 27 -9.22 -19.34 6.25
C ALA A 27 -10.42 -20.14 5.73
N MET A 28 -10.99 -21.01 6.56
CA MET A 28 -12.19 -21.79 6.24
C MET A 28 -13.36 -20.90 5.83
N ALA A 29 -13.60 -19.81 6.57
CA ALA A 29 -14.65 -18.85 6.22
C ALA A 29 -14.45 -18.25 4.82
N ARG A 30 -13.20 -17.91 4.44
CA ARG A 30 -12.90 -17.36 3.11
C ARG A 30 -13.05 -18.40 2.00
N GLU A 31 -12.76 -19.67 2.27
CA GLU A 31 -12.99 -20.77 1.32
C GLU A 31 -14.48 -21.02 1.07
N ARG A 32 -15.33 -20.85 2.10
CA ARG A 32 -16.77 -21.13 2.02
C ARG A 32 -17.61 -19.94 1.55
N ILE A 33 -17.38 -18.76 2.13
CA ILE A 33 -18.19 -17.55 1.94
C ILE A 33 -17.56 -16.62 0.89
N GLY A 34 -16.26 -16.78 0.64
CA GLY A 34 -15.47 -15.88 -0.20
C GLY A 34 -14.61 -14.91 0.62
N ALA A 35 -13.59 -14.34 -0.03
CA ALA A 35 -12.79 -13.30 0.59
C ALA A 35 -13.63 -12.03 0.76
N PRO A 36 -13.58 -11.36 1.94
CA PRO A 36 -14.20 -10.05 2.06
C PRO A 36 -13.58 -9.12 1.01
N PRO A 37 -14.37 -8.19 0.43
CA PRO A 37 -13.83 -7.22 -0.51
C PRO A 37 -12.63 -6.52 0.15
N GLY A 38 -11.54 -6.39 -0.60
CA GLY A 38 -10.37 -5.65 -0.13
C GLY A 38 -10.80 -4.27 0.34
N SER A 39 -10.21 -3.79 1.44
CA SER A 39 -10.52 -2.45 1.94
C SER A 39 -10.35 -1.45 0.81
N ARG A 40 -11.43 -0.77 0.42
CA ARG A 40 -11.34 0.36 -0.51
C ARG A 40 -10.61 1.47 0.23
N VAL A 41 -9.46 1.91 -0.30
CA VAL A 41 -8.79 3.12 0.20
C VAL A 41 -9.77 4.27 -0.03
N VAL A 42 -10.45 4.70 1.03
CA VAL A 42 -11.25 5.92 1.01
C VAL A 42 -10.24 7.07 0.99
N PRO A 43 -10.29 7.98 0.00
CA PRO A 43 -9.43 9.15 0.02
C PRO A 43 -9.73 9.93 1.31
N ASP A 44 -8.69 10.22 2.09
CA ASP A 44 -8.80 11.04 3.29
C ASP A 44 -9.45 12.37 2.89
N ARG A 45 -10.60 12.71 3.50
CA ARG A 45 -11.32 13.98 3.24
C ARG A 45 -10.42 15.22 3.44
N LYS A 46 -9.39 15.09 4.27
CA LYS A 46 -8.40 16.15 4.55
C LYS A 46 -7.33 16.32 3.47
N LYS A 47 -7.32 15.49 2.41
CA LYS A 47 -6.38 15.57 1.28
C LYS A 47 -7.04 16.10 0.01
N GLU A 48 -8.17 16.81 0.10
CA GLU A 48 -8.58 17.68 -0.99
C GLU A 48 -7.44 18.67 -1.25
N LYS A 49 -7.01 18.73 -2.51
CA LYS A 49 -5.90 19.57 -2.96
C LYS A 49 -6.34 21.03 -2.94
N SER A 50 -6.51 21.61 -1.75
CA SER A 50 -6.60 23.06 -1.61
C SER A 50 -5.27 23.65 -2.06
N GLU A 51 -5.29 24.61 -2.99
CA GLU A 51 -4.09 25.38 -3.31
C GLU A 51 -3.56 26.02 -2.03
N LYS A 52 -2.33 25.66 -1.65
CA LYS A 52 -1.69 26.13 -0.41
C LYS A 52 -1.32 27.61 -0.47
N HIS A 53 -1.28 28.18 -1.67
CA HIS A 53 -0.75 29.50 -1.95
C HIS A 53 -1.78 30.36 -2.66
N LYS A 54 -1.75 31.66 -2.36
CA LYS A 54 -2.53 32.67 -3.06
C LYS A 54 -2.10 32.73 -4.52
N THR A 55 -3.03 33.07 -5.41
CA THR A 55 -2.73 33.32 -6.82
C THR A 55 -1.70 34.45 -6.95
N THR A 56 -0.73 34.25 -7.83
CA THR A 56 0.31 35.25 -8.10
C THR A 56 -0.23 36.33 -9.04
N LEU A 57 0.32 37.54 -8.97
CA LEU A 57 -0.05 38.65 -9.86
C LEU A 57 0.04 38.26 -11.34
N GLY A 58 1.05 37.45 -11.71
CA GLY A 58 1.21 36.96 -13.08
C GLY A 58 0.07 36.04 -13.56
N ARG A 59 -0.59 35.29 -12.67
CA ARG A 59 -1.78 34.50 -13.02
C ARG A 59 -3.00 35.39 -13.20
N LEU A 60 -3.17 36.39 -12.35
CA LEU A 60 -4.29 37.34 -12.46
C LEU A 60 -4.24 38.13 -13.77
N LEU A 61 -3.04 38.56 -14.19
CA LEU A 61 -2.83 39.28 -15.44
C LEU A 61 -2.94 38.40 -16.71
N GLN A 62 -3.01 37.07 -16.57
CA GLN A 62 -3.18 36.15 -17.70
C GLN A 62 -4.64 35.72 -17.92
N GLU A 63 -5.52 36.01 -16.95
CA GLU A 63 -6.95 35.67 -17.00
C GLU A 63 -7.83 36.85 -17.48
N GLU A 64 -7.26 38.06 -17.64
CA GLU A 64 -7.83 39.20 -18.40
C GLU A 64 -7.46 39.14 -19.89
#